data_AF-A0A7J6FJZ3-F1
#
_entry.id   AF-A0A7J6FJZ3-F1
#
_cell.length_a   1.000
_cell.length_b   1.000
_cell.length_c   1.000
_cell.angle_alpha   90.00
_cell.angle_beta   90.00
_cell.angle_gamma   90.00
#
_symmetry.space_group_name_H-M   'P 1'
#
loop_
_entity.id
_entity.type
_entity.pdbx_description
1 polymer ?
#
loop_
_entity_poly.entity_id
_entity_poly.type
_entity_poly.pdbx_seq_one_letter_code
_entity_poly.pdbx_strand_id
1 'polypeptide(L)'
;MWFHMLAYLGQCLTDSHLDIIFYYLWKKGKYAKELKVKFTTTDCLFNKIINTLYEKFLAKKKDHSLITAQHAIAIISEILARLNVEEMRMYMYNSFSTVMKDSTAMKACQPFSVLLPYFFALFDEFIKDNKPVSLDPFDVVKVDGLPQQNLNDCGFFVASFAEYVIDKKPIPSIYDVEKQCDRLIVLFFKYARMKEFVLVMSLLFLAKGLIV
;
A
#
# COMPACT_ATOMS: atom_id res chain seq x y z
N MET A 1 9.73 19.21 12.19
CA MET A 1 9.92 19.38 10.73
C MET A 1 9.07 18.40 9.91
N TRP A 2 9.07 17.10 10.23
CA TRP A 2 8.24 16.07 9.54
C TRP A 2 6.72 16.36 9.58
N PHE A 3 6.11 16.53 10.77
CA PHE A 3 4.68 16.84 10.92
C PHE A 3 4.23 18.16 10.25
N HIS A 4 5.16 19.09 10.08
CA HIS A 4 4.87 20.40 9.52
C HIS A 4 4.66 20.32 8.00
N MET A 5 5.27 19.34 7.33
CA MET A 5 5.05 19.09 5.88
C MET A 5 3.64 18.58 5.61
N LEU A 6 3.02 17.86 6.57
CA LEU A 6 1.62 17.49 6.48
C LEU A 6 0.71 18.72 6.55
N ALA A 7 1.10 19.80 7.23
CA ALA A 7 0.25 20.97 7.45
C ALA A 7 0.16 21.92 6.26
N TYR A 8 0.94 21.71 5.19
CA TYR A 8 0.90 22.54 3.99
C TYR A 8 0.31 21.78 2.81
N LEU A 9 -0.84 22.25 2.35
CA LEU A 9 -1.46 21.77 1.12
C LEU A 9 -0.53 22.01 -0.08
N GLY A 10 -0.55 21.07 -1.02
CA GLY A 10 0.29 21.12 -2.21
C GLY A 10 1.74 20.68 -2.02
N GLN A 11 2.11 20.13 -0.85
CA GLN A 11 3.38 19.41 -0.70
C GLN A 11 3.20 17.90 -0.86
N CYS A 12 4.15 17.28 -1.59
CA CYS A 12 4.20 15.83 -1.71
C CYS A 12 4.42 15.18 -0.35
N LEU A 13 3.62 14.16 -0.05
CA LEU A 13 3.98 13.21 1.00
C LEU A 13 5.28 12.50 0.62
N THR A 14 6.26 12.54 1.51
CA THR A 14 7.51 11.77 1.34
C THR A 14 7.27 10.28 1.61
N ASP A 15 8.17 9.41 1.16
CA ASP A 15 8.12 7.95 1.40
C ASP A 15 7.89 7.64 2.89
N SER A 16 8.58 8.33 3.79
CA SER A 16 8.39 8.14 5.24
C SER A 16 6.98 8.48 5.74
N HIS A 17 6.30 9.46 5.13
CA HIS A 17 4.89 9.77 5.41
C HIS A 17 3.99 8.62 4.96
N LEU A 18 4.20 8.13 3.74
CA LEU A 18 3.46 7.00 3.20
C LEU A 18 3.67 5.74 4.05
N ASP A 19 4.91 5.40 4.41
CA ASP A 19 5.22 4.26 5.28
C ASP A 19 4.45 4.31 6.60
N ILE A 20 4.41 5.47 7.25
CA ILE A 20 3.69 5.64 8.52
C ILE A 20 2.17 5.55 8.32
N ILE A 21 1.63 6.17 7.26
CA ILE A 21 0.21 6.09 6.92
C ILE A 21 -0.20 4.64 6.70
N PHE A 22 0.54 3.94 5.85
CA PHE A 22 0.24 2.59 5.45
C PHE A 22 0.49 1.59 6.58
N TYR A 23 1.47 1.82 7.44
CA TYR A 23 1.64 1.07 8.69
C TYR A 23 0.46 1.27 9.65
N TYR A 24 -0.05 2.50 9.77
CA TYR A 24 -1.25 2.78 10.56
C TYR A 24 -2.47 2.07 9.98
N LEU A 25 -2.72 2.19 8.67
CA LEU A 25 -3.81 1.49 7.98
C LEU A 25 -3.68 -0.01 8.16
N TRP A 26 -2.43 -0.52 8.14
CA TRP A 26 -2.18 -1.92 8.37
C TRP A 26 -2.60 -2.37 9.78
N LYS A 27 -2.20 -1.61 10.81
CA LYS A 27 -2.63 -1.85 12.19
C LYS A 27 -4.14 -1.74 12.35
N LYS A 28 -4.77 -0.74 11.73
CA LYS A 28 -6.21 -0.50 11.78
C LYS A 28 -6.98 -1.75 11.34
N GLY A 29 -6.62 -2.36 10.21
CA GLY A 29 -7.29 -3.58 9.77
C GLY A 29 -6.84 -4.83 10.53
N LYS A 30 -5.58 -4.94 10.99
CA LYS A 30 -5.10 -6.08 11.79
C LYS A 30 -5.82 -6.21 13.13
N TYR A 31 -6.05 -5.08 13.82
CA TYR A 31 -6.67 -5.04 15.14
C TYR A 31 -8.18 -4.72 15.10
N ALA A 32 -8.77 -4.63 13.91
CA ALA A 32 -10.22 -4.53 13.78
C ALA A 32 -10.88 -5.80 14.32
N LYS A 33 -11.96 -5.64 15.10
CA LYS A 33 -12.74 -6.77 15.67
C LYS A 33 -13.26 -7.72 14.59
N GLU A 34 -13.42 -7.24 13.36
CA GLU A 34 -13.74 -8.02 12.17
C GLU A 34 -12.64 -7.83 11.14
N LEU A 35 -11.89 -8.89 10.83
CA LEU A 35 -10.86 -8.85 9.80
C LEU A 35 -11.54 -8.85 8.42
N LYS A 36 -11.70 -7.67 7.81
CA LYS A 36 -12.49 -7.52 6.58
C LYS A 36 -11.70 -7.84 5.30
N VAL A 37 -10.39 -7.59 5.28
CA VAL A 37 -9.48 -7.75 4.12
C VAL A 37 -8.05 -8.02 4.63
N LYS A 38 -7.27 -8.88 3.96
CA LYS A 38 -5.82 -9.01 4.19
C LYS A 38 -5.07 -7.99 3.33
N PHE A 39 -4.13 -7.26 3.90
CA PHE A 39 -3.29 -6.31 3.18
C PHE A 39 -1.85 -6.37 3.73
N THR A 40 -0.88 -6.08 2.86
CA THR A 40 0.52 -5.81 3.21
C THR A 40 0.90 -4.49 2.54
N THR A 41 2.13 -4.00 2.70
CA THR A 41 2.63 -2.78 2.03
C THR A 41 4.06 -3.05 1.60
N THR A 42 4.48 -2.52 0.45
CA THR A 42 5.86 -2.66 -0.03
C THR A 42 6.49 -1.31 -0.20
N ASP A 43 7.80 -1.27 0.00
CA ASP A 43 8.61 -0.07 -0.19
C ASP A 43 9.19 0.00 -1.62
N CYS A 44 9.95 1.06 -1.86
CA CYS A 44 10.64 1.30 -3.14
C CYS A 44 11.73 0.25 -3.44
N LEU A 45 12.27 -0.43 -2.42
CA LEU A 45 13.25 -1.49 -2.59
C LEU A 45 12.59 -2.74 -3.17
N PHE A 46 11.43 -3.13 -2.65
CA PHE A 46 10.64 -4.23 -3.20
C PHE A 46 10.30 -4.00 -4.67
N ASN A 47 9.86 -2.79 -5.03
CA ASN A 47 9.59 -2.43 -6.42
C ASN A 47 10.84 -2.62 -7.31
N LYS A 48 12.02 -2.17 -6.87
CA LYS A 48 13.28 -2.37 -7.61
C LYS A 48 13.63 -3.86 -7.76
N ILE A 49 13.43 -4.66 -6.72
CA ILE A 49 13.66 -6.10 -6.74
C ILE A 49 12.74 -6.78 -7.76
N ILE A 50 11.44 -6.51 -7.71
CA ILE A 50 10.45 -7.09 -8.64
C ILE A 50 10.76 -6.72 -10.08
N ASN A 51 11.06 -5.46 -10.37
CA ASN A 51 11.42 -5.02 -11.73
C ASN A 51 12.69 -5.72 -12.21
N THR A 52 13.73 -5.78 -11.38
CA THR A 52 14.99 -6.45 -11.73
C THR A 52 14.78 -7.95 -11.99
N LEU A 53 13.95 -8.59 -11.17
CA LEU A 53 13.60 -10.00 -11.33
C LEU A 53 12.80 -10.22 -12.61
N TYR A 54 11.87 -9.32 -12.92
CA TYR A 54 11.05 -9.38 -14.12
C TYR A 54 11.89 -9.28 -15.39
N GLU A 55 12.84 -8.34 -15.46
CA GLU A 55 13.77 -8.24 -16.59
C GLU A 55 14.59 -9.53 -16.77
N LYS A 56 15.09 -10.12 -15.68
CA LYS A 56 15.79 -11.41 -15.72
C LYS A 56 14.89 -12.56 -16.17
N PHE A 57 13.65 -12.57 -15.69
CA PHE A 57 12.64 -13.56 -16.04
C PHE A 57 12.35 -13.52 -17.55
N LEU A 58 12.19 -12.33 -18.13
CA LEU A 58 12.03 -12.15 -19.57
C LEU A 58 13.27 -12.60 -20.34
N ALA A 59 14.46 -12.18 -19.90
CA ALA A 59 15.73 -12.52 -20.55
C ALA A 59 16.02 -14.04 -20.58
N LYS A 60 15.59 -14.77 -19.54
CA LYS A 60 15.74 -16.22 -19.44
C LYS A 60 14.56 -17.02 -19.99
N LYS A 61 13.76 -16.44 -20.91
CA LYS A 61 12.60 -17.11 -21.53
C LYS A 61 11.58 -17.65 -20.52
N LYS A 62 11.31 -16.89 -19.46
CA LYS A 62 10.32 -17.21 -18.41
C LYS A 62 10.73 -18.38 -17.51
N ASP A 63 12.02 -18.54 -17.23
CA ASP A 63 12.52 -19.53 -16.27
C ASP A 63 12.01 -19.26 -14.85
N HIS A 64 11.18 -20.18 -14.35
CA HIS A 64 10.49 -20.07 -13.05
C HIS A 64 11.40 -20.30 -11.84
N SER A 65 12.61 -20.83 -12.04
CA SER A 65 13.57 -21.12 -10.94
C SER A 65 14.12 -19.87 -10.24
N LEU A 66 13.83 -18.67 -10.75
CA LEU A 66 14.35 -17.39 -10.25
C LEU A 66 13.53 -16.77 -9.10
N ILE A 67 12.36 -17.30 -8.78
CA ILE A 67 11.35 -16.64 -7.94
C ILE A 67 11.43 -17.19 -6.50
N THR A 68 11.65 -16.33 -5.50
CA THR A 68 11.78 -16.71 -4.07
C THR A 68 10.98 -15.80 -3.13
N ALA A 69 10.30 -16.39 -2.15
CA ALA A 69 9.21 -15.85 -1.36
C ALA A 69 9.46 -14.54 -0.55
N GLN A 70 8.64 -13.49 -0.78
CA GLN A 70 8.23 -12.45 0.19
C GLN A 70 6.98 -11.66 -0.28
N HIS A 71 6.02 -11.40 0.62
CA HIS A 71 4.66 -10.89 0.33
C HIS A 71 4.56 -9.40 -0.04
N ALA A 72 3.58 -8.99 -0.88
CA ALA A 72 3.53 -7.61 -1.41
C ALA A 72 2.17 -6.98 -1.79
N ILE A 73 2.07 -5.67 -1.52
CA ILE A 73 1.16 -4.68 -2.09
C ILE A 73 2.05 -3.51 -2.49
N ALA A 74 2.02 -3.11 -3.76
CA ALA A 74 2.87 -2.05 -4.27
C ALA A 74 2.17 -0.69 -4.27
N ILE A 75 2.87 0.31 -3.72
CA ILE A 75 2.58 1.73 -3.88
C ILE A 75 3.69 2.30 -4.74
N ILE A 76 3.33 2.87 -5.88
CA ILE A 76 4.25 3.59 -6.76
C ILE A 76 3.67 4.98 -6.86
N SER A 77 4.39 6.01 -6.39
CA SER A 77 4.02 7.41 -6.04
C SER A 77 2.67 8.05 -6.45
N GLU A 78 1.94 7.56 -7.45
CA GLU A 78 0.63 8.03 -7.94
C GLU A 78 -0.44 6.91 -8.03
N ILE A 79 -0.09 5.66 -7.74
CA ILE A 79 -0.87 4.45 -8.04
C ILE A 79 -1.02 3.60 -6.77
N LEU A 80 -2.25 3.14 -6.55
CA LEU A 80 -2.56 2.04 -5.64
C LEU A 80 -2.97 0.81 -6.46
N ALA A 81 -2.31 -0.32 -6.23
CA ALA A 81 -2.71 -1.61 -6.79
C ALA A 81 -3.42 -2.46 -5.73
N ARG A 82 -4.64 -2.92 -6.01
CA ARG A 82 -5.40 -3.85 -5.16
C ARG A 82 -5.52 -5.20 -5.86
N LEU A 83 -4.97 -6.24 -5.24
CA LEU A 83 -5.03 -7.61 -5.75
C LEU A 83 -6.33 -8.30 -5.30
N ASN A 84 -6.97 -9.00 -6.23
CA ASN A 84 -7.98 -10.01 -5.97
C ASN A 84 -7.45 -11.36 -6.47
N VAL A 85 -7.01 -12.20 -5.54
CA VAL A 85 -6.40 -13.52 -5.85
C VAL A 85 -7.45 -14.51 -6.37
N GLU A 86 -8.70 -14.41 -5.94
CA GLU A 86 -9.76 -15.33 -6.38
C GLU A 86 -10.17 -15.08 -7.82
N GLU A 87 -10.23 -13.80 -8.22
CA GLU A 87 -10.53 -13.39 -9.60
C GLU A 87 -9.30 -13.33 -10.50
N MET A 88 -8.09 -13.55 -9.95
CA MET A 88 -6.81 -13.27 -10.64
C MET A 88 -6.81 -11.88 -11.29
N ARG A 89 -7.28 -10.86 -10.55
CA ARG A 89 -7.38 -9.48 -11.03
C ARG A 89 -6.63 -8.47 -10.16
N MET A 90 -5.94 -7.53 -10.79
CA MET A 90 -5.28 -6.40 -10.15
C MET A 90 -6.02 -5.11 -10.51
N TYR A 91 -6.65 -4.48 -9.53
CA TYR A 91 -7.32 -3.20 -9.70
C TYR A 91 -6.32 -2.07 -9.48
N MET A 92 -6.10 -1.25 -10.50
CA MET A 92 -5.20 -0.12 -10.51
C MET A 92 -5.98 1.18 -10.31
N TYR A 93 -5.71 1.89 -9.23
CA TYR A 93 -6.27 3.19 -8.90
C TYR A 93 -5.21 4.24 -9.14
N ASN A 94 -5.48 5.21 -10.01
CA ASN A 94 -4.57 6.30 -10.34
C ASN A 94 -5.16 7.62 -9.82
N SER A 95 -4.43 8.31 -8.94
CA SER A 95 -4.84 9.63 -8.46
C SER A 95 -4.67 10.74 -9.50
N PHE A 96 -3.95 10.46 -10.61
CA PHE A 96 -3.76 11.39 -11.71
C PHE A 96 -3.90 10.71 -13.08
N SER A 97 -5.15 10.50 -13.47
CA SER A 97 -5.56 9.81 -14.67
C SER A 97 -5.49 10.72 -15.90
N THR A 98 -4.60 10.34 -16.80
CA THR A 98 -4.53 10.83 -18.18
C THR A 98 -4.16 9.65 -19.06
N VAL A 99 -4.47 9.68 -20.35
CA VAL A 99 -4.16 8.56 -21.27
C VAL A 99 -2.69 8.13 -21.17
N MET A 100 -1.76 9.08 -21.12
CA MET A 100 -0.32 8.79 -21.02
C MET A 100 0.07 8.24 -19.65
N LYS A 101 -0.43 8.84 -18.56
CA LYS A 101 -0.13 8.38 -17.21
C LYS A 101 -0.73 7.02 -16.91
N ASP A 102 -1.94 6.77 -17.38
CA ASP A 102 -2.61 5.48 -17.25
C ASP A 102 -1.83 4.39 -18.00
N SER A 103 -1.42 4.64 -19.25
CA SER A 103 -0.57 3.70 -19.99
C SER A 103 0.74 3.39 -19.24
N THR A 104 1.35 4.42 -18.63
CA THR A 104 2.59 4.26 -17.85
C THR A 104 2.35 3.47 -16.56
N ALA A 105 1.24 3.76 -15.86
CA ALA A 105 0.82 3.06 -14.66
C ALA A 105 0.53 1.58 -14.92
N MET A 106 -0.18 1.28 -16.02
CA MET A 106 -0.46 -0.07 -16.45
C MET A 106 0.82 -0.86 -16.75
N LYS A 107 1.80 -0.24 -17.42
CA LYS A 107 3.13 -0.83 -17.64
C LYS A 107 3.87 -1.09 -16.33
N ALA A 108 3.81 -0.16 -15.38
CA ALA A 108 4.43 -0.33 -14.06
C ALA A 108 3.80 -1.47 -13.24
N CYS A 109 2.55 -1.83 -13.50
CA CYS A 109 1.86 -2.96 -12.86
C CYS A 109 2.22 -4.32 -13.48
N GLN A 110 2.76 -4.36 -14.71
CA GLN A 110 3.04 -5.61 -15.43
C GLN A 110 3.97 -6.57 -14.68
N PRO A 111 5.12 -6.14 -14.13
CA PRO A 111 6.01 -7.03 -13.38
C PRO A 111 5.31 -7.73 -12.22
N PHE A 112 4.45 -7.01 -11.50
CA PHE A 112 3.68 -7.55 -10.39
C PHE A 112 2.61 -8.52 -10.88
N SER A 113 1.88 -8.15 -11.93
CA SER A 113 0.84 -9.00 -12.53
C SER A 113 1.39 -10.35 -12.95
N VAL A 114 2.58 -10.38 -13.54
CA VAL A 114 3.21 -11.61 -14.01
C VAL A 114 3.86 -12.41 -12.88
N LEU A 115 4.57 -11.78 -11.95
CA LEU A 115 5.40 -12.51 -10.98
C LEU A 115 4.66 -12.93 -9.70
N LEU A 116 3.66 -12.17 -9.25
CA LEU A 116 2.92 -12.48 -8.01
C LEU A 116 2.25 -13.87 -8.00
N PRO A 117 1.63 -14.36 -9.10
CA PRO A 117 1.07 -15.71 -9.14
C PRO A 117 2.08 -16.80 -8.76
N TYR A 118 3.32 -16.67 -9.24
CA TYR A 118 4.41 -17.60 -8.92
C TYR A 118 4.82 -17.51 -7.45
N PHE A 119 4.93 -16.30 -6.90
CA PHE A 119 5.21 -16.15 -5.47
C PHE A 119 4.10 -16.78 -4.63
N PHE A 120 2.83 -16.60 -4.99
CA PHE A 120 1.71 -17.22 -4.26
C PHE A 120 1.73 -18.74 -4.32
N ALA A 121 2.15 -19.33 -5.45
CA ALA A 121 2.33 -20.78 -5.56
C ALA A 121 3.45 -21.35 -4.66
N LEU A 122 4.35 -20.52 -4.12
CA LEU A 122 5.40 -20.95 -3.20
C LEU A 122 4.94 -21.09 -1.74
N PHE A 123 3.76 -20.57 -1.39
CA PHE A 123 3.27 -20.59 -0.01
C PHE A 123 1.96 -21.39 0.09
N ASP A 124 1.97 -22.38 0.98
CA ASP A 124 0.82 -23.26 1.23
C ASP A 124 -0.45 -22.48 1.64
N GLU A 125 -0.29 -21.31 2.24
CA GLU A 125 -1.40 -20.44 2.67
C GLU A 125 -2.30 -19.94 1.54
N PHE A 126 -1.80 -19.92 0.30
CA PHE A 126 -2.58 -19.55 -0.88
C PHE A 126 -3.15 -20.77 -1.62
N ILE A 127 -2.70 -21.98 -1.29
CA ILE A 127 -3.22 -23.24 -1.84
C ILE A 127 -4.51 -23.59 -1.08
N LYS A 128 -5.66 -23.26 -1.67
CA LYS A 128 -6.98 -23.58 -1.10
C LYS A 128 -7.48 -24.92 -1.59
N ASP A 129 -8.01 -25.76 -0.70
CA ASP A 129 -8.70 -27.02 -1.03
C ASP A 129 -7.90 -27.96 -1.95
N ASN A 130 -6.57 -28.05 -1.77
CA ASN A 130 -5.64 -28.78 -2.64
C ASN A 130 -5.66 -28.35 -4.12
N LYS A 131 -6.22 -27.17 -4.44
CA LYS A 131 -6.13 -26.59 -5.78
C LYS A 131 -4.88 -25.72 -5.87
N PRO A 132 -4.01 -25.95 -6.87
CA PRO A 132 -2.85 -25.10 -7.08
C PRO A 132 -3.31 -23.68 -7.41
N VAL A 133 -2.54 -22.69 -6.96
CA VAL A 133 -2.73 -21.29 -7.35
C VAL A 133 -2.53 -21.17 -8.87
N SER A 134 -3.40 -20.44 -9.57
CA SER A 134 -3.20 -20.17 -10.99
C SER A 134 -1.89 -19.41 -11.18
N LEU A 135 -1.10 -19.80 -12.18
CA LEU A 135 0.13 -19.13 -12.59
C LEU A 135 -0.10 -18.09 -13.70
N ASP A 136 -1.35 -17.93 -14.15
CA ASP A 136 -1.71 -16.93 -15.13
C ASP A 136 -1.46 -15.53 -14.55
N PRO A 137 -0.97 -14.57 -15.37
CA PRO A 137 -0.82 -13.19 -14.91
C PRO A 137 -2.14 -12.59 -14.42
N PHE A 138 -2.08 -11.72 -13.42
CA PHE A 138 -3.24 -10.95 -13.00
C PHE A 138 -3.76 -10.08 -14.14
N ASP A 139 -5.05 -10.15 -14.44
CA ASP A 139 -5.72 -9.18 -15.31
C ASP A 139 -5.63 -7.79 -14.66
N VAL A 140 -4.89 -6.86 -15.26
CA VAL A 140 -4.74 -5.51 -14.72
C VAL A 140 -5.89 -4.66 -15.24
N VAL A 141 -6.70 -4.13 -14.32
CA VAL A 141 -7.88 -3.32 -14.64
C VAL A 141 -7.76 -1.96 -13.99
N LYS A 142 -7.82 -0.91 -14.82
CA LYS A 142 -7.94 0.47 -14.35
C LYS A 142 -9.31 0.67 -13.71
N VAL A 143 -9.34 1.37 -12.58
CA VAL A 143 -10.57 1.85 -11.96
C VAL A 143 -10.82 3.30 -12.38
N ASP A 144 -11.91 3.52 -13.11
CA ASP A 144 -12.33 4.85 -13.59
C ASP A 144 -13.29 5.55 -12.62
N GLY A 145 -13.58 6.83 -12.89
CA GLY A 145 -14.56 7.61 -12.12
C GLY A 145 -14.09 8.02 -10.73
N LEU A 146 -12.78 7.89 -10.46
CA LEU A 146 -12.18 8.27 -9.18
C LEU A 146 -11.90 9.78 -9.12
N PRO A 147 -11.95 10.38 -7.92
CA PRO A 147 -11.44 11.72 -7.70
C PRO A 147 -9.99 11.86 -8.16
N GLN A 148 -9.69 12.98 -8.81
CA GLN A 148 -8.38 13.25 -9.39
C GLN A 148 -7.69 14.37 -8.63
N GLN A 149 -6.38 14.22 -8.46
CA GLN A 149 -5.52 15.21 -7.84
C GLN A 149 -5.33 16.42 -8.77
N ASN A 150 -5.16 17.60 -8.19
CA ASN A 150 -4.91 18.84 -8.95
C ASN A 150 -3.55 19.47 -8.63
N LEU A 151 -2.89 19.01 -7.56
CA LEU A 151 -1.62 19.51 -7.09
C LEU A 151 -0.68 18.32 -6.81
N ASN A 152 0.29 18.52 -5.93
CA ASN A 152 1.23 17.52 -5.46
C ASN A 152 0.68 16.70 -4.28
N ASP A 153 -0.58 16.28 -4.38
CA ASP A 153 -1.36 15.67 -3.29
C ASP A 153 -1.69 14.18 -3.53
N CYS A 154 -1.04 13.53 -4.50
CA CYS A 154 -1.19 12.10 -4.84
C CYS A 154 -1.21 11.19 -3.60
N GLY A 155 -0.28 11.42 -2.67
CA GLY A 155 -0.15 10.60 -1.46
C GLY A 155 -1.40 10.62 -0.58
N PHE A 156 -2.12 11.74 -0.52
CA PHE A 156 -3.37 11.85 0.22
C PHE A 156 -4.51 11.08 -0.46
N PHE A 157 -4.58 11.14 -1.80
CA PHE A 157 -5.56 10.37 -2.58
C PHE A 157 -5.31 8.87 -2.44
N VAL A 158 -4.07 8.42 -2.66
CA VAL A 158 -3.67 7.01 -2.54
C VAL A 158 -3.92 6.47 -1.14
N ALA A 159 -3.56 7.24 -0.09
CA ALA A 159 -3.85 6.88 1.30
C ALA A 159 -5.36 6.73 1.56
N SER A 160 -6.16 7.67 1.05
CA SER A 160 -7.61 7.64 1.21
C SER A 160 -8.24 6.47 0.45
N PHE A 161 -7.83 6.22 -0.79
CA PHE A 161 -8.31 5.06 -1.57
C PHE A 161 -8.01 3.75 -0.83
N ALA A 162 -6.80 3.62 -0.28
CA ALA A 162 -6.44 2.45 0.52
C ALA A 162 -7.32 2.33 1.76
N GLU A 163 -7.59 3.43 2.48
CA GLU A 163 -8.49 3.40 3.63
C GLU A 163 -9.92 3.01 3.26
N TYR A 164 -10.48 3.56 2.18
CA TYR A 164 -11.83 3.19 1.71
C TYR A 164 -11.90 1.70 1.35
N VAL A 165 -10.88 1.18 0.68
CA VAL A 165 -10.76 -0.26 0.36
C VAL A 165 -10.71 -1.10 1.63
N ILE A 166 -9.91 -0.73 2.62
CA ILE A 166 -9.80 -1.44 3.91
C ILE A 166 -11.12 -1.41 4.67
N ASP A 167 -11.80 -0.26 4.68
CA ASP A 167 -13.09 -0.08 5.34
C ASP A 167 -14.26 -0.71 4.56
N LYS A 168 -14.03 -1.27 3.36
CA LYS A 168 -15.07 -1.73 2.41
C LYS A 168 -16.12 -0.66 2.10
N LYS A 169 -15.69 0.59 2.02
CA LYS A 169 -16.53 1.72 1.65
C LYS A 169 -16.33 2.07 0.19
N PRO A 170 -17.36 2.53 -0.51
CA PRO A 170 -17.17 3.10 -1.83
C PRO A 170 -16.26 4.34 -1.73
N ILE A 171 -15.37 4.51 -2.69
CA ILE A 171 -14.62 5.75 -2.84
C ILE A 171 -15.61 6.83 -3.31
N PRO A 172 -15.75 7.95 -2.58
CA PRO A 172 -16.70 8.99 -2.95
C PRO A 172 -16.24 9.68 -4.24
N SER A 173 -17.18 10.12 -5.09
CA SER A 173 -16.88 10.89 -6.30
C SER A 173 -16.39 12.30 -6.01
N ILE A 174 -16.75 12.85 -4.85
CA ILE A 174 -16.27 14.14 -4.35
C ILE A 174 -15.27 13.85 -3.23
N TYR A 175 -14.05 14.36 -3.41
CA TYR A 175 -12.97 14.19 -2.46
C TYR A 175 -12.42 15.55 -2.04
N ASP A 176 -12.53 15.82 -0.74
CA ASP A 176 -11.98 17.01 -0.11
C ASP A 176 -10.60 16.67 0.47
N VAL A 177 -9.55 17.04 -0.27
CA VAL A 177 -8.17 16.76 0.10
C VAL A 177 -7.75 17.53 1.35
N GLU A 178 -8.28 18.73 1.57
CA GLU A 178 -7.93 19.58 2.71
C GLU A 178 -8.44 18.94 4.01
N LYS A 179 -9.71 18.52 3.99
CA LYS A 179 -10.31 17.79 5.11
C LYS A 179 -9.57 16.50 5.43
N GLN A 180 -9.07 15.78 4.42
CA GLN A 180 -8.29 14.57 4.64
C GLN A 180 -6.90 14.85 5.19
N CYS A 181 -6.27 15.92 4.70
CA CYS A 181 -5.02 16.44 5.21
C CYS A 181 -5.14 16.74 6.71
N ASP A 182 -6.12 17.56 7.10
CA ASP A 182 -6.41 17.90 8.50
C ASP A 182 -6.62 16.67 9.38
N ARG A 183 -7.42 15.71 8.88
CA ARG A 183 -7.68 14.46 9.61
C ARG A 183 -6.40 13.66 9.84
N LEU A 184 -5.54 13.52 8.83
CA LEU A 184 -4.28 12.78 8.93
C LEU A 184 -3.29 13.48 9.86
N ILE A 185 -3.18 14.81 9.80
CA ILE A 185 -2.36 15.59 10.73
C ILE A 185 -2.78 15.31 12.17
N VAL A 186 -4.07 15.45 12.48
CA VAL A 186 -4.61 15.23 13.83
C VAL A 186 -4.36 13.79 14.27
N LEU A 187 -4.58 12.82 13.39
CA LEU A 187 -4.38 11.40 13.66
C LEU A 187 -2.92 11.09 13.98
N PHE A 188 -1.97 11.55 13.16
CA PHE A 188 -0.55 11.27 13.39
C PHE A 188 0.01 12.06 14.56
N PHE A 189 -0.46 13.28 14.79
CA PHE A 189 -0.13 14.02 16.00
C PHE A 189 -0.55 13.22 17.24
N LYS A 190 -1.79 12.72 17.29
CA LYS A 190 -2.24 11.85 18.39
C LYS A 190 -1.38 10.59 18.51
N TYR A 191 -1.05 9.93 17.41
CA TYR A 191 -0.22 8.72 17.42
C TYR A 191 1.21 8.98 17.92
N ALA A 192 1.83 10.09 17.51
CA ALA A 192 3.14 10.52 17.98
C ALA A 192 3.14 10.80 19.48
N ARG A 193 2.13 11.55 19.95
CA ARG A 193 1.93 11.83 21.37
C ARG A 193 1.71 10.57 22.20
N MET A 194 0.97 9.59 21.68
CA MET A 194 0.81 8.29 22.34
C MET A 194 2.14 7.54 22.44
N LYS A 195 3.00 7.57 21.41
CA LYS A 195 4.33 6.95 21.47
C LYS A 195 5.28 7.66 22.42
N GLU A 196 5.29 8.99 22.44
CA GLU A 196 6.04 9.78 23.44
C GLU A 196 5.59 9.43 24.85
N PHE A 197 4.28 9.36 25.08
CA PHE A 197 3.71 9.02 26.38
C PHE A 197 4.05 7.59 26.80
N VAL A 198 4.02 6.63 25.88
CA VAL A 198 4.45 5.23 26.14
C VAL A 198 5.95 5.16 26.45
N LEU A 199 6.79 5.93 25.76
CA LEU A 199 8.23 5.98 26.03
C LEU A 199 8.49 6.59 27.42
N VAL A 200 7.82 7.70 27.74
CA VAL A 200 7.91 8.38 29.05
C VAL A 200 7.37 7.49 30.17
N MET A 201 6.26 6.78 29.96
CA MET A 201 5.73 5.82 30.93
C MET A 201 6.67 4.62 31.11
N SER A 202 7.25 4.08 30.03
CA SER A 202 8.21 2.98 30.12
C SER A 202 9.47 3.39 30.89
N LEU A 203 9.94 4.62 30.69
CA LEU A 203 11.04 5.22 31.46
C LEU A 203 10.65 5.48 32.92
N LEU A 204 9.41 5.90 33.20
CA LEU A 204 8.88 6.07 34.56
C LEU A 204 8.69 4.74 35.29
N PHE A 205 8.30 3.66 34.60
CA PHE A 205 8.21 2.31 35.15
C PHE A 205 9.60 1.73 35.43
N LEU A 206 10.59 1.98 34.55
CA LEU A 206 11.99 1.66 34.80
C LEU A 206 12.58 2.45 35.98
N ALA A 207 12.24 3.74 36.10
CA ALA A 207 12.68 4.58 37.22
C ALA A 207 12.02 4.22 38.56
N LYS A 208 10.77 3.75 38.55
CA LYS A 208 10.07 3.25 39.76
C LYS A 208 10.49 1.83 40.16
N GLY A 209 11.07 1.06 39.25
CA GLY A 209 11.68 -0.25 39.55
C GLY A 209 13.11 -0.17 40.13
N LEU A 210 13.64 1.05 40.32
CA LEU A 210 14.96 1.33 40.89
C LEU A 210 14.91 1.92 42.31
N ILE A 211 13.73 1.93 42.93
CA ILE A 211 13.57 2.24 44.35
C ILE A 211 12.99 0.98 45.02
N VAL A 212 13.88 0.12 45.48
CA VAL A 212 13.64 -0.78 46.62
C VAL A 212 13.81 0.05 47.89
#